data_AF-A0A949BT07-F1
#
_entry.id   AF-A0A949BT07-F1
#
_cell.length_a   1.000
_cell.length_b   1.000
_cell.length_c   1.000
_cell.angle_alpha   90.00
_cell.angle_beta   90.00
_cell.angle_gamma   90.00
#
_symmetry.space_group_name_H-M   'P 1'
#
loop_
_entity.id
_entity.type
_entity.pdbx_description
1 polymer ?
#
loop_
_entity_poly.entity_id
_entity_poly.type
_entity_poly.pdbx_seq_one_letter_code
_entity_poly.pdbx_strand_id
1 'polypeptide(L)' 'IEILNEVLETSYEPEYFDNPYSFYQDETRADINRAEKILGFKARYSIEEGIRDYLKTVIGEQ' A
#
# COMPACT_ATOMS: atom_id res chain seq x y z
N ILE A 1 -7.38 6.36 -1.31
CA ILE A 1 -6.90 7.72 -1.68
C ILE A 1 -6.63 8.59 -0.44
N GLU A 2 -7.42 8.43 0.63
CA GLU A 2 -7.35 9.24 1.86
C GLU A 2 -5.93 9.41 2.44
N ILE A 3 -5.21 8.32 2.70
CA ILE A 3 -3.83 8.41 3.24
C ILE A 3 -2.86 9.13 2.30
N LEU A 4 -3.06 9.03 0.98
CA LEU A 4 -2.25 9.75 0.01
C LEU A 4 -2.58 11.25 0.03
N ASN A 5 -3.87 11.59 0.08
CA ASN A 5 -4.32 12.97 0.23
C ASN A 5 -3.79 13.60 1.52
N GLU A 6 -3.84 12.87 2.63
CA GLU A 6 -3.30 13.30 3.93
C GLU A 6 -1.80 13.58 3.86
N VAL A 7 -1.00 12.61 3.39
CA VAL A 7 0.47 12.73 3.44
C VAL A 7 1.02 13.69 2.39
N LEU A 8 0.33 13.87 1.27
CA LEU A 8 0.74 14.79 0.21
C LEU A 8 0.10 16.19 0.31
N GLU A 9 -0.72 16.45 1.34
CA GLU A 9 -1.47 17.70 1.52
C GLU A 9 -2.32 18.06 0.28
N THR A 10 -3.04 17.07 -0.26
CA THR A 10 -3.91 17.23 -1.44
C THR A 10 -5.36 16.88 -1.12
N SER A 11 -6.26 17.17 -2.08
CA SER A 11 -7.69 16.88 -1.95
C SER A 11 -8.26 16.41 -3.29
N TYR A 12 -7.82 15.21 -3.71
CA TYR A 12 -8.28 14.59 -4.95
C TYR A 12 -9.35 13.52 -4.71
N GLU A 13 -10.29 13.45 -5.64
CA GLU A 13 -11.31 12.39 -5.73
C GLU A 13 -10.92 11.40 -6.83
N PRO A 14 -11.03 10.08 -6.61
CA PRO A 14 -10.73 9.08 -7.62
C PRO A 14 -11.86 8.97 -8.65
N GLU A 15 -11.49 8.88 -9.92
CA GLU A 15 -12.40 8.43 -11.00
C GLU A 15 -12.21 6.93 -11.20
N TYR A 16 -13.22 6.14 -10.86
CA TYR A 16 -13.20 4.69 -11.06
C TYR A 16 -13.76 4.30 -12.43
N PHE A 17 -13.16 3.28 -13.04
CA PHE A 17 -13.60 2.70 -14.31
C PHE A 17 -13.52 1.17 -14.25
N ASP A 18 -14.29 0.49 -15.11
CA ASP A 18 -14.27 -0.97 -15.18
C ASP A 18 -12.92 -1.46 -15.71
N ASN A 19 -12.33 -2.42 -15.01
CA ASN A 19 -11.08 -3.03 -15.45
C ASN A 19 -11.30 -3.75 -16.80
N PRO A 20 -10.59 -3.37 -17.88
CA PRO A 20 -10.81 -3.97 -19.20
C PRO A 20 -10.31 -5.42 -19.31
N TYR A 21 -9.59 -5.91 -18.30
CA TYR A 21 -8.99 -7.25 -18.31
C TYR A 21 -9.85 -8.27 -17.55
N SER A 22 -10.42 -9.21 -18.29
CA SER A 22 -11.29 -10.27 -17.74
C SER A 22 -10.59 -11.30 -16.85
N PHE A 23 -9.25 -11.28 -16.82
CA PHE A 23 -8.43 -12.20 -16.02
C PHE A 23 -7.81 -11.53 -14.79
N TYR A 24 -8.22 -10.30 -14.48
CA TYR A 24 -7.78 -9.62 -13.27
C TYR A 24 -8.19 -10.40 -12.00
N GLN A 25 -7.37 -10.31 -10.97
CA GLN A 25 -7.59 -10.97 -9.68
C GLN A 25 -7.92 -9.90 -8.64
N ASP A 26 -9.19 -9.83 -8.22
CA ASP A 26 -9.64 -8.83 -7.24
C ASP A 26 -9.09 -9.11 -5.82
N GLU A 27 -8.82 -10.38 -5.51
CA GLU A 27 -8.39 -10.79 -4.17
C GLU A 27 -7.06 -11.54 -4.18
N THR A 28 -5.96 -10.82 -4.36
CA THR A 28 -4.61 -11.36 -4.19
C THR A 28 -4.16 -11.26 -2.74
N ARG A 29 -4.78 -12.03 -1.84
CA ARG A 29 -4.40 -12.07 -0.41
C ARG A 29 -3.49 -13.26 -0.13
N ALA A 30 -2.28 -13.00 0.36
CA ALA A 30 -1.36 -14.04 0.79
C ALA A 30 -1.62 -14.44 2.25
N ASP A 31 -1.70 -15.75 2.53
CA ASP A 31 -1.63 -16.26 3.90
C ASP A 31 -0.17 -16.31 4.37
N ILE A 32 0.16 -15.50 5.38
CA ILE A 32 1.51 -15.39 5.93
C ILE A 32 1.73 -16.25 7.19
N ASN A 33 0.70 -16.95 7.70
CA ASN A 33 0.76 -17.68 8.97
C ASN A 33 1.92 -18.68 9.02
N ARG A 34 2.22 -19.36 7.91
CA ARG A 34 3.32 -20.33 7.85
C ARG A 34 4.69 -19.65 7.96
N ALA A 35 4.87 -18.50 7.30
CA ALA A 35 6.11 -17.73 7.38
C ALA A 35 6.32 -17.17 8.80
N GLU A 36 5.25 -16.69 9.44
CA GLU A 36 5.34 -16.25 10.85
C GLU A 36 5.78 -17.40 11.77
N LYS A 37 5.16 -18.58 11.63
CA LYS A 37 5.43 -19.73 12.52
C LYS A 37 6.83 -20.32 12.34
N ILE A 38 7.32 -20.41 11.10
CA ILE A 38 8.56 -21.12 10.79
C ILE A 38 9.76 -20.18 10.76
N LEU A 39 9.58 -18.95 10.27
CA LEU A 39 10.65 -17.99 10.07
C LEU A 39 10.64 -16.85 11.11
N GLY A 40 9.60 -16.78 11.97
CA GLY A 40 9.41 -15.64 12.86
C GLY A 40 9.11 -14.35 12.09
N PHE A 41 8.65 -14.45 10.84
CA PHE A 41 8.37 -13.27 10.02
C PHE A 41 7.35 -12.37 10.70
N LYS A 42 7.63 -11.06 10.70
CA LYS A 42 6.71 -10.00 11.09
C LYS A 42 6.86 -8.83 10.14
N ALA A 43 5.75 -8.35 9.60
CA ALA A 43 5.73 -7.12 8.83
C ALA A 43 6.15 -5.97 9.75
N ARG A 44 7.22 -5.27 9.36
CA ARG A 44 7.78 -4.18 10.17
C ARG A 44 6.96 -2.89 10.06
N TYR A 45 6.31 -2.68 8.93
CA TYR A 45 5.57 -1.47 8.61
C TYR A 45 4.09 -1.77 8.49
N SER A 46 3.25 -0.88 9.01
CA SER A 46 1.89 -0.71 8.50
C SER A 46 1.89 -0.11 7.09
N ILE A 47 0.74 -0.13 6.42
CA ILE A 47 0.60 0.51 5.10
C ILE A 47 0.88 2.02 5.21
N GLU A 48 0.32 2.68 6.23
CA GLU A 48 0.44 4.12 6.47
C GLU A 48 1.88 4.51 6.83
N GLU A 49 2.57 3.71 7.63
CA GLU A 49 4.00 3.93 7.94
C GLU A 49 4.86 3.77 6.69
N GLY A 50 4.61 2.72 5.89
CA GLY A 50 5.35 2.46 4.67
C GLY A 50 5.19 3.56 3.62
N ILE A 51 3.97 4.11 3.47
CA ILE A 51 3.69 5.22 2.56
C ILE A 51 4.47 6.47 2.98
N ARG A 52 4.43 6.84 4.27
CA ARG A 52 5.15 8.02 4.78
C ARG A 52 6.66 7.88 4.63
N ASP A 53 7.20 6.70 4.91
CA ASP A 53 8.64 6.43 4.80
C ASP A 53 9.12 6.48 3.34
N TYR A 54 8.34 5.87 2.43
CA TYR A 54 8.66 5.87 1.00
C TYR A 54 8.67 7.28 0.40
N LEU A 55 7.74 8.14 0.80
CA LEU A 55 7.67 9.51 0.29
C LEU A 55 8.90 10.36 0.62
N LYS A 56 9.56 10.13 1.77
CA LYS A 56 10.85 10.77 2.07
C LYS A 56 11.90 10.47 1.00
N THR A 57 11.87 9.26 0.45
CA THR A 57 12.80 8.84 -0.61
C THR A 57 12.44 9.47 -1.97
N VAL A 58 11.14 9.60 -2.27
CA VAL A 58 10.66 10.10 -3.58
C VAL A 58 10.73 11.63 -3.70
N ILE A 59 10.40 12.35 -2.62
CA ILE A 59 10.32 13.81 -2.61
C ILE A 59 11.67 14.44 -2.19
N GLY A 60 12.58 13.63 -1.64
CA GLY A 60 13.86 14.07 -1.09
C GLY A 60 13.71 14.66 0.31
N GLU A 61 14.64 14.36 1.20
CA GLU A 61 14.76 15.09 2.47
C GLU A 61 15.20 16.53 2.16
N GLN A 62 14.46 17.53 2.66
CA GLN A 62 14.99 18.88 2.82
C GLN A 62 15.88 18.95 4.06
#